data_AF-A0A348VDH3-F1
#
_entry.id   AF-A0A348VDH3-F1
#
_cell.length_a   1.000
_cell.length_b   1.000
_cell.length_c   1.000
_cell.angle_alpha   90.00
_cell.angle_beta   90.00
_cell.angle_gamma   90.00
#
_symmetry.space_group_name_H-M   'P 1'
#
loop_
_entity.id
_entity.type
_entity.pdbx_description
1 polymer ?
#
loop_
_entity_poly.entity_id
_entity_poly.type
_entity_poly.pdbx_seq_one_letter_code
_entity_poly.pdbx_strand_id
1 'polypeptide(L)'
;MFKNTRMLAEAGIMVGLALALWYFNAGQLPQGGSISLQMLPLLVFALRWGAGPGIVVGMAYGFLHSLQDMFVLHPLQYLLDYPIAFGLIGLAGLVKNLRVNRVVSILLAIAILVSGVIIFHYTMVSTAEVKTQITQLEQQLLVASPDEKPELEEELQDLKSKAQFFPVGGYVVLASSVIAFLAICYGSWKRTYATPVELGALLGGAGRFLSHFLSGYVFFSQYAPEGMNPWVYSLVVNFLVVAPSTLLALVIILIIWRPLEKAANVNSD
;
A
#
# COMPACT_ATOMS: atom_id res chain seq x y z
N MET A 1 36.36 -5.26 5.34
CA MET A 1 35.75 -5.89 6.52
C MET A 1 34.68 -5.02 7.19
N PHE A 2 34.87 -3.70 7.34
CA PHE A 2 33.94 -2.78 8.07
C PHE A 2 32.53 -2.56 7.46
N LYS A 3 32.32 -2.84 6.17
CA LYS A 3 31.00 -2.63 5.53
C LYS A 3 29.89 -3.46 6.18
N ASN A 4 30.22 -4.67 6.64
CA ASN A 4 29.24 -5.56 7.26
C ASN A 4 28.82 -5.08 8.66
N THR A 5 29.78 -4.61 9.48
CA THR A 5 29.47 -4.09 10.83
C THR A 5 28.67 -2.79 10.77
N ARG A 6 29.03 -1.86 9.88
CA ARG A 6 28.29 -0.61 9.69
C ARG A 6 26.86 -0.87 9.22
N MET A 7 26.70 -1.77 8.24
CA MET A 7 25.38 -2.16 7.74
C MET A 7 24.50 -2.75 8.87
N LEU A 8 25.05 -3.63 9.71
CA LEU A 8 24.31 -4.21 10.83
C LEU A 8 23.93 -3.17 11.89
N ALA A 9 24.83 -2.23 12.20
CA ALA A 9 24.52 -1.13 13.12
C ALA A 9 23.39 -0.23 12.56
N GLU A 10 23.48 0.15 11.29
CA GLU A 10 22.44 0.91 10.61
C GLU A 10 21.12 0.12 10.55
N ALA A 11 21.15 -1.20 10.34
CA ALA A 11 19.97 -2.05 10.37
C ALA A 11 19.26 -2.00 11.73
N GLY A 12 20.01 -2.17 12.83
CA GLY A 12 19.46 -2.08 14.19
C GLY A 12 18.81 -0.73 14.47
N ILE A 13 19.47 0.37 14.07
CA ILE A 13 18.92 1.72 14.20
C ILE A 13 17.63 1.88 13.38
N MET A 14 17.60 1.41 12.13
CA MET A 14 16.43 1.54 11.26
C MET A 14 15.24 0.71 11.75
N VAL A 15 15.48 -0.49 12.28
CA VAL A 15 14.44 -1.31 12.92
C VAL A 15 13.89 -0.60 14.16
N GLY A 16 14.77 -0.11 15.06
CA GLY A 16 14.35 0.62 16.25
C GLY A 16 13.56 1.90 15.92
N LEU A 17 14.01 2.65 14.91
CA LEU A 17 13.32 3.85 14.44
C LEU A 17 11.97 3.51 13.80
N ALA A 18 11.87 2.43 13.03
CA ALA A 18 10.60 2.00 12.45
C ALA A 18 9.59 1.63 13.55
N LEU A 19 10.04 0.94 14.61
CA LEU A 19 9.20 0.57 15.76
C LEU A 19 8.73 1.82 16.52
N ALA A 20 9.59 2.82 16.67
CA ALA A 20 9.22 4.09 17.30
C ALA A 20 8.22 4.89 16.44
N LEU A 21 8.44 4.94 15.12
CA LEU A 21 7.58 5.67 14.18
C LEU A 21 6.20 5.03 13.98
N TRP A 22 6.03 3.75 14.30
CA TRP A 22 4.72 3.12 14.31
C TRP A 22 3.76 3.75 15.33
N TYR A 23 4.27 4.15 16.52
CA TYR A 23 3.46 4.81 17.55
C TYR A 23 2.94 6.19 17.12
N PHE A 24 3.63 6.86 16.19
CA PHE A 24 3.15 8.09 15.55
C PHE A 24 2.20 7.77 14.39
N ASN A 25 1.13 7.04 14.67
CA ASN A 25 0.09 6.78 13.69
C ASN A 25 -0.91 7.95 13.63
N ALA A 26 -1.32 8.32 12.42
CA ALA A 26 -2.27 9.40 12.16
C ALA A 26 -3.74 8.94 12.31
N GLY A 27 -3.98 7.88 13.08
CA GLY A 27 -5.29 7.25 13.27
C GLY A 27 -5.34 5.79 12.80
N GLN A 28 -6.23 5.01 13.42
CA GLN A 28 -6.60 3.66 13.01
C GLN A 28 -7.73 3.72 12.00
N LEU A 29 -7.65 2.89 10.95
CA LEU A 29 -8.69 2.80 9.95
C LEU A 29 -9.81 1.85 10.42
N PRO A 30 -11.08 2.04 9.97
CA PRO A 30 -12.23 1.27 10.46
C PRO A 30 -12.10 -0.26 10.30
N GLN A 31 -11.37 -0.71 9.28
CA GLN A 31 -11.17 -2.13 8.96
C GLN A 31 -9.81 -2.66 9.46
N GLY A 32 -9.17 -1.93 10.38
CA GLY A 32 -7.82 -2.20 10.84
C GLY A 32 -6.74 -1.53 9.98
N GLY A 33 -5.52 -1.54 10.50
CA GLY A 33 -4.38 -0.85 9.90
C GLY A 33 -4.26 0.61 10.35
N SER A 34 -3.06 1.16 10.15
CA SER A 34 -2.69 2.49 10.61
C SER A 34 -1.97 3.25 9.51
N ILE A 35 -2.26 4.54 9.36
CA ILE A 35 -1.43 5.42 8.55
C ILE A 35 -0.22 5.82 9.40
N SER A 36 0.94 5.24 9.14
CA SER A 36 2.14 5.44 9.97
C SER A 36 3.43 5.58 9.17
N LEU A 37 4.44 6.13 9.82
CA LEU A 37 5.76 6.39 9.22
C LEU A 37 6.74 5.22 9.34
N GLN A 38 6.28 4.05 9.80
CA GLN A 38 7.14 2.87 10.01
C GLN A 38 7.86 2.39 8.76
N MET A 39 7.29 2.63 7.57
CA MET A 39 7.91 2.22 6.30
C MET A 39 9.13 3.06 5.95
N LEU A 40 9.21 4.29 6.46
CA LEU A 40 10.24 5.25 6.07
C LEU A 40 11.67 4.75 6.37
N PRO A 41 12.01 4.28 7.59
CA PRO A 41 13.36 3.78 7.88
C PRO A 41 13.71 2.52 7.07
N LEU A 42 12.73 1.63 6.86
CA LEU A 42 12.91 0.39 6.10
C LEU A 42 13.21 0.67 4.63
N LEU A 43 12.47 1.61 4.03
CA LEU A 43 12.69 2.08 2.67
C LEU A 43 14.06 2.74 2.53
N VAL A 44 14.44 3.62 3.45
CA VAL A 44 15.76 4.27 3.45
C VAL A 44 16.88 3.23 3.53
N PHE A 45 16.73 2.22 4.40
CA PHE A 45 17.71 1.14 4.51
C PHE A 45 17.83 0.33 3.22
N ALA A 46 16.69 -0.08 2.64
CA ALA A 46 16.66 -0.85 1.40
C ALA A 46 17.26 -0.08 0.22
N LEU A 47 16.93 1.20 0.06
CA LEU A 47 17.50 2.06 -0.97
C LEU A 47 19.02 2.23 -0.81
N ARG A 48 19.52 2.28 0.43
CA ARG A 48 20.94 2.44 0.75
C ARG A 48 21.75 1.15 0.59
N TRP A 49 21.24 0.02 1.07
CA TRP A 49 21.99 -1.24 1.12
C TRP A 49 21.62 -2.23 0.02
N GLY A 50 20.47 -2.06 -0.63
CA GLY A 50 19.95 -2.90 -1.70
C GLY A 50 18.86 -3.86 -1.22
N ALA A 51 18.25 -4.58 -2.16
CA ALA A 51 17.05 -5.36 -1.89
C ALA A 51 17.27 -6.53 -0.92
N GLY A 52 18.36 -7.30 -1.07
CA GLY A 52 18.65 -8.44 -0.20
C GLY A 52 18.70 -8.07 1.29
N PRO A 53 19.59 -7.14 1.72
CA PRO A 53 19.62 -6.65 3.09
C PRO A 53 18.30 -5.99 3.51
N GLY A 54 17.66 -5.24 2.61
CA GLY A 54 16.36 -4.60 2.86
C GLY A 54 15.26 -5.60 3.21
N ILE A 55 15.20 -6.74 2.52
CA ILE A 55 14.23 -7.82 2.79
C ILE A 55 14.48 -8.41 4.17
N VAL A 56 15.74 -8.72 4.51
CA VAL A 56 16.08 -9.27 5.83
C VAL A 56 15.72 -8.31 6.95
N VAL A 57 16.04 -7.02 6.80
CA VAL A 57 15.71 -5.98 7.78
C VAL A 57 14.20 -5.77 7.89
N GLY A 58 13.49 -5.78 6.76
CA GLY A 58 12.03 -5.72 6.73
C GLY A 58 11.39 -6.92 7.44
N MET A 59 11.88 -8.14 7.21
CA MET A 59 11.40 -9.34 7.90
C MET A 59 11.67 -9.28 9.42
N ALA A 60 12.85 -8.83 9.82
CA ALA A 60 13.20 -8.64 11.22
C ALA A 60 12.29 -7.60 11.89
N TYR A 61 12.03 -6.48 11.21
CA TYR A 61 11.05 -5.51 11.66
C TYR A 61 9.66 -6.12 11.78
N GLY A 62 9.17 -6.83 10.75
CA GLY A 62 7.84 -7.44 10.76
C GLY A 62 7.65 -8.41 11.92
N PHE A 63 8.67 -9.22 12.21
CA PHE A 63 8.67 -10.08 13.40
C PHE A 63 8.57 -9.27 14.70
N LEU A 64 9.41 -8.25 14.90
CA LEU A 64 9.36 -7.44 16.12
C LEU A 64 8.09 -6.61 16.23
N HIS A 65 7.57 -6.10 15.11
CA HIS A 65 6.32 -5.37 15.05
C HIS A 65 5.14 -6.25 15.45
N SER A 66 5.16 -7.53 15.08
CA SER A 66 4.16 -8.48 15.55
C SER A 66 4.15 -8.67 17.07
N LEU A 67 5.25 -8.35 17.77
CA LEU A 67 5.26 -8.34 19.24
C LEU A 67 4.61 -7.09 19.84
N GLN A 68 4.48 -6.01 19.07
CA GLN A 68 3.85 -4.76 19.50
C GLN A 68 2.34 -4.78 19.25
N ASP A 69 1.91 -5.26 18.08
CA ASP A 69 0.51 -5.25 17.65
C ASP A 69 0.18 -6.55 16.91
N MET A 70 -0.11 -7.59 17.70
CA MET A 70 -0.35 -8.93 17.20
C MET A 70 -1.84 -9.19 16.94
N PHE A 71 -2.15 -9.59 15.71
CA PHE A 71 -3.43 -10.11 15.29
C PHE A 71 -3.20 -11.32 14.39
N VAL A 72 -3.35 -12.51 14.95
CA VAL A 72 -3.06 -13.78 14.27
C VAL A 72 -4.28 -14.68 14.27
N LEU A 73 -4.76 -15.00 13.07
CA LEU A 73 -5.81 -15.99 12.83
C LEU A 73 -5.24 -17.32 12.33
N HIS A 74 -4.16 -17.27 11.56
CA HIS A 74 -3.54 -18.44 10.94
C HIS A 74 -2.03 -18.23 10.78
N PRO A 75 -1.18 -19.26 10.90
CA PRO A 75 0.27 -19.09 10.75
C PRO A 75 0.69 -18.48 9.40
N LEU A 76 0.03 -18.87 8.31
CA LEU A 76 0.30 -18.30 6.99
C LEU A 76 -0.16 -16.83 6.89
N GLN A 77 -1.28 -16.47 7.51
CA GLN A 77 -1.74 -15.08 7.63
C GLN A 77 -0.70 -14.24 8.37
N TYR A 78 -0.20 -14.74 9.51
CA TYR A 78 0.87 -14.09 10.27
C TYR A 78 2.10 -13.83 9.40
N LEU A 79 2.56 -14.82 8.63
CA LEU A 79 3.70 -14.62 7.74
C LEU A 79 3.40 -13.53 6.70
N LEU A 80 2.21 -13.56 6.08
CA LEU A 80 1.80 -12.63 5.05
C LEU A 80 1.54 -11.21 5.55
N ASP A 81 1.11 -11.00 6.79
CA ASP A 81 0.84 -9.66 7.34
C ASP A 81 2.00 -9.05 8.12
N TYR A 82 2.93 -9.88 8.58
CA TYR A 82 4.08 -9.45 9.37
C TYR A 82 5.39 -9.69 8.61
N PRO A 83 6.24 -10.72 8.86
CA PRO A 83 7.55 -10.81 8.24
C PRO A 83 7.58 -10.60 6.72
N ILE A 84 6.67 -11.22 5.96
CA ILE A 84 6.69 -11.13 4.49
C ILE A 84 6.23 -9.74 4.03
N ALA A 85 5.14 -9.18 4.60
CA ALA A 85 4.66 -7.85 4.23
C ALA A 85 5.77 -6.79 4.38
N PHE A 86 6.46 -6.81 5.52
CA PHE A 86 7.53 -5.87 5.81
C PHE A 86 8.82 -6.21 5.07
N GLY A 87 9.12 -7.49 4.84
CA GLY A 87 10.23 -7.94 4.01
C GLY A 87 10.11 -7.43 2.57
N LEU A 88 8.90 -7.42 1.99
CA LEU A 88 8.67 -6.96 0.63
C LEU A 88 8.86 -5.44 0.45
N ILE A 89 8.87 -4.65 1.53
CA ILE A 89 9.33 -3.24 1.49
C ILE A 89 10.78 -3.17 1.00
N GLY A 90 11.59 -4.20 1.31
CA GLY A 90 12.96 -4.35 0.84
C GLY A 90 13.12 -4.34 -0.68
N LEU A 91 12.07 -4.65 -1.46
CA LEU A 91 12.10 -4.54 -2.92
C LEU A 91 12.40 -3.12 -3.41
N ALA A 92 12.18 -2.10 -2.57
CA ALA A 92 12.63 -0.74 -2.84
C ALA A 92 14.12 -0.66 -3.19
N GLY A 93 14.96 -1.54 -2.64
CA GLY A 93 16.40 -1.57 -2.92
C GLY A 93 16.77 -2.05 -4.32
N LEU A 94 15.82 -2.57 -5.13
CA LEU A 94 16.08 -2.99 -6.51
C LEU A 94 16.48 -1.81 -7.40
N VAL A 95 16.06 -0.59 -7.05
CA VAL A 95 16.42 0.60 -7.82
C VAL A 95 17.78 1.18 -7.49
N LYS A 96 18.48 0.70 -6.45
CA LYS A 96 19.73 1.30 -5.92
C LYS A 96 20.76 1.63 -7.02
N ASN A 97 20.97 0.72 -7.96
CA ASN A 97 21.92 0.86 -9.06
C ASN A 97 21.23 1.13 -10.42
N LEU A 98 19.93 1.41 -10.41
CA LEU A 98 19.15 1.68 -11.60
C LEU A 98 19.28 3.16 -11.98
N ARG A 99 19.45 3.43 -13.28
CA ARG A 99 19.43 4.78 -13.84
C ARG A 99 18.26 4.89 -14.79
N VAL A 100 17.30 5.73 -14.46
CA VAL A 100 16.09 5.95 -15.26
C VAL A 100 16.05 7.39 -15.74
N ASN A 101 15.86 7.59 -17.05
CA ASN A 101 15.70 8.92 -17.62
C ASN A 101 14.39 9.56 -17.11
N ARG A 102 14.40 10.89 -16.94
CA ARG A 102 13.23 11.69 -16.61
C ARG A 102 12.04 11.40 -17.54
N VAL A 103 12.25 11.25 -18.85
CA VAL A 103 11.16 10.99 -19.81
C VAL A 103 10.42 9.70 -19.44
N VAL A 104 11.13 8.60 -19.19
CA VAL A 104 10.53 7.32 -18.78
C VAL A 104 9.76 7.47 -17.48
N SER A 105 10.31 8.24 -16.54
CA SER A 105 9.67 8.48 -15.23
C SER A 105 8.37 9.26 -15.37
N ILE A 106 8.34 10.29 -16.24
CA ILE A 106 7.14 11.08 -16.54
C ILE A 106 6.10 10.21 -17.26
N LEU A 107 6.50 9.37 -18.22
CA LEU A 107 5.58 8.45 -18.89
C LEU A 107 4.94 7.48 -17.90
N LEU A 108 5.72 6.92 -16.96
CA LEU A 108 5.19 6.09 -15.88
C LEU A 108 4.24 6.86 -14.96
N ALA A 109 4.58 8.11 -14.61
CA ALA A 109 3.71 8.97 -13.81
C ALA A 109 2.36 9.22 -14.51
N ILE A 110 2.39 9.55 -15.81
CA ILE A 110 1.18 9.75 -16.62
C ILE A 110 0.36 8.46 -16.68
N ALA A 111 1.00 7.30 -16.90
CA ALA A 111 0.31 6.03 -16.90
C ALA A 111 -0.41 5.76 -15.57
N ILE A 112 0.26 5.99 -14.43
CA ILE A 112 -0.34 5.85 -13.09
C ILE A 112 -1.53 6.80 -12.91
N LEU A 113 -1.39 8.06 -13.31
CA LEU A 113 -2.46 9.06 -13.22
C LEU A 113 -3.66 8.66 -14.08
N VAL A 114 -3.42 8.30 -15.34
CA VAL A 114 -4.46 7.87 -16.29
C VAL A 114 -5.16 6.62 -15.80
N SER A 115 -4.42 5.61 -15.33
CA SER A 115 -5.01 4.42 -14.70
C SER A 115 -5.87 4.78 -13.51
N GLY A 116 -5.42 5.70 -12.64
CA GLY A 116 -6.21 6.17 -11.51
C GLY A 116 -7.48 6.90 -11.92
N VAL A 117 -7.44 7.74 -12.96
CA VAL A 117 -8.61 8.44 -13.52
C VAL A 117 -9.59 7.45 -14.15
N ILE A 118 -9.10 6.45 -14.88
CA ILE A 118 -9.94 5.40 -15.48
C ILE A 118 -10.62 4.57 -14.39
N ILE A 119 -9.87 4.13 -13.38
CA ILE A 119 -10.43 3.37 -12.25
C ILE A 119 -11.46 4.22 -11.50
N PHE A 120 -11.16 5.49 -11.22
CA PHE A 120 -12.10 6.42 -10.60
C PHE A 120 -13.39 6.54 -11.42
N HIS A 121 -13.27 6.80 -12.72
CA HIS A 121 -14.42 6.91 -13.60
C HIS A 121 -15.24 5.62 -13.61
N TYR A 122 -14.58 4.47 -13.77
CA TYR A 122 -15.23 3.16 -13.71
C TYR A 122 -15.98 2.96 -12.39
N THR A 123 -15.34 3.20 -11.24
CA THR A 123 -15.99 3.06 -9.94
C THR A 123 -17.18 4.00 -9.75
N MET A 124 -17.12 5.22 -10.27
CA MET A 124 -18.24 6.18 -10.20
C MET A 124 -19.41 5.78 -11.10
N VAL A 125 -19.11 5.30 -12.32
CA VAL A 125 -20.12 4.76 -13.25
C VAL A 125 -20.77 3.51 -12.64
N SER A 126 -19.98 2.56 -12.16
CA SER A 126 -20.49 1.35 -11.49
C SER A 126 -21.32 1.70 -10.25
N THR A 127 -20.95 2.73 -9.48
CA THR A 127 -21.77 3.18 -8.34
C THR A 127 -23.15 3.69 -8.78
N ALA A 128 -23.23 4.42 -9.90
CA ALA A 128 -24.49 4.92 -10.45
C ALA A 128 -25.37 3.78 -11.00
N GLU A 129 -24.77 2.81 -11.68
CA GLU A 129 -25.45 1.61 -12.17
C GLU A 129 -26.00 0.77 -11.01
N VAL A 130 -25.18 0.52 -9.99
CA VAL A 130 -25.59 -0.22 -8.78
C VAL A 130 -26.75 0.48 -8.07
N LYS A 131 -26.74 1.82 -7.94
CA LYS A 131 -27.88 2.55 -7.34
C LYS A 131 -29.18 2.39 -8.13
N THR A 132 -29.08 2.29 -9.45
CA THR A 132 -30.23 2.04 -10.33
C THR A 132 -30.74 0.60 -10.14
N GLN A 133 -29.85 -0.39 -10.07
CA GLN A 133 -30.19 -1.79 -9.79
C GLN A 133 -30.84 -1.95 -8.41
N ILE A 134 -30.34 -1.28 -7.36
CA ILE A 134 -30.96 -1.24 -6.03
C ILE A 134 -32.42 -0.79 -6.12
N THR A 135 -32.68 0.28 -6.88
CA THR A 135 -34.05 0.83 -7.01
C THR A 135 -34.98 -0.15 -7.73
N GLN A 136 -34.48 -0.85 -8.75
CA GLN A 136 -35.22 -1.87 -9.49
C GLN A 136 -35.50 -3.10 -8.63
N LEU A 137 -34.50 -3.58 -7.87
CA LEU A 137 -34.66 -4.71 -6.97
C LEU A 137 -35.64 -4.41 -5.84
N GLU A 138 -35.57 -3.21 -5.25
CA GLU A 138 -36.54 -2.77 -4.23
C GLU A 138 -37.98 -2.80 -4.74
N GLN A 139 -38.20 -2.47 -6.03
CA GLN A 139 -39.52 -2.59 -6.66
C GLN A 139 -39.93 -4.06 -6.90
N GLN A 140 -39.01 -4.91 -7.32
CA GLN A 140 -39.27 -6.34 -7.51
C GLN A 140 -39.62 -7.02 -6.19
N LEU A 141 -38.96 -6.66 -5.10
CA LEU A 141 -39.17 -7.21 -3.76
C LEU A 141 -40.60 -6.96 -3.22
N LEU A 142 -41.25 -5.87 -3.66
CA LEU A 142 -42.63 -5.54 -3.28
C LEU A 142 -43.66 -6.50 -3.92
N VAL A 143 -43.34 -7.07 -5.07
CA VAL A 143 -44.23 -7.96 -5.85
C VAL A 143 -43.77 -9.42 -5.85
N ALA A 144 -42.61 -9.71 -5.27
CA ALA A 144 -42.01 -11.04 -5.24
C ALA A 144 -42.81 -12.03 -4.40
N SER A 145 -42.81 -13.28 -4.85
CA SER A 145 -43.40 -14.39 -4.10
C SER A 145 -42.59 -14.69 -2.82
N PRO A 146 -43.20 -15.30 -1.78
CA PRO A 146 -42.49 -15.60 -0.53
C PRO A 146 -41.21 -16.44 -0.71
N ASP A 147 -41.17 -17.26 -1.76
CA ASP A 147 -40.05 -18.16 -2.05
C ASP A 147 -38.87 -17.44 -2.74
N GLU A 148 -39.10 -16.34 -3.46
CA GLU A 148 -38.08 -15.54 -4.17
C GLU A 148 -37.49 -14.42 -3.31
N LYS A 149 -38.22 -13.99 -2.26
CA LYS A 149 -37.80 -12.89 -1.38
C LYS A 149 -36.41 -13.05 -0.77
N PRO A 150 -36.01 -14.23 -0.24
CA PRO A 150 -34.70 -14.39 0.38
C PRO A 150 -33.54 -14.12 -0.58
N GLU A 151 -33.66 -14.59 -1.84
CA GLU A 151 -32.62 -14.41 -2.86
C GLU A 151 -32.51 -12.93 -3.30
N LEU A 152 -33.65 -12.26 -3.49
CA LEU A 152 -33.68 -10.84 -3.83
C LEU A 152 -33.19 -9.94 -2.68
N GLU A 153 -33.44 -10.31 -1.43
CA GLU A 153 -32.92 -9.59 -0.26
C GLU A 153 -31.39 -9.71 -0.17
N GLU A 154 -30.83 -10.89 -0.45
CA GLU A 154 -29.37 -11.10 -0.50
C GLU A 154 -28.70 -10.27 -1.60
N GLU A 155 -29.25 -10.28 -2.82
CA GLU A 155 -28.72 -9.47 -3.94
C GLU A 155 -28.86 -7.95 -3.66
N LEU A 156 -29.99 -7.52 -3.07
CA LEU A 156 -30.18 -6.12 -2.68
C LEU A 156 -29.12 -5.69 -1.66
N GLN A 157 -28.78 -6.57 -0.73
CA GLN A 157 -27.79 -6.32 0.30
C GLN A 157 -26.36 -6.20 -0.28
N ASP A 158 -25.99 -7.09 -1.21
CA ASP A 158 -24.72 -7.00 -1.96
C ASP A 158 -24.59 -5.65 -2.67
N LEU A 159 -25.63 -5.26 -3.40
CA LEU A 159 -25.64 -4.02 -4.16
C LEU A 159 -25.54 -2.80 -3.25
N LYS A 160 -26.26 -2.78 -2.12
CA LYS A 160 -26.16 -1.71 -1.12
C LYS A 160 -24.74 -1.58 -0.56
N SER A 161 -24.08 -2.70 -0.27
CA SER A 161 -22.68 -2.70 0.14
C SER A 161 -21.75 -2.12 -0.94
N LYS A 162 -21.84 -2.61 -2.18
CA LYS A 162 -21.03 -2.11 -3.31
C LYS A 162 -21.21 -0.60 -3.51
N ALA A 163 -22.44 -0.09 -3.42
CA ALA A 163 -22.75 1.33 -3.54
C ALA A 163 -22.06 2.20 -2.48
N GLN A 164 -21.77 1.65 -1.31
CA GLN A 164 -21.04 2.33 -0.24
C GLN A 164 -19.52 2.30 -0.46
N PHE A 165 -18.97 1.14 -0.85
CA PHE A 165 -17.51 0.95 -0.94
C PHE A 165 -16.88 1.47 -2.23
N PHE A 166 -17.55 1.31 -3.38
CA PHE A 166 -17.02 1.71 -4.69
C PHE A 166 -16.62 3.19 -4.77
N PRO A 167 -17.41 4.17 -4.30
CA PRO A 167 -17.02 5.57 -4.42
C PRO A 167 -15.80 5.90 -3.55
N VAL A 168 -15.72 5.35 -2.34
CA VAL A 168 -14.57 5.56 -1.43
C VAL A 168 -13.28 5.03 -2.04
N GLY A 169 -13.33 3.80 -2.57
CA GLY A 169 -12.20 3.21 -3.30
C GLY A 169 -11.76 4.08 -4.47
N GLY A 170 -12.73 4.58 -5.26
CA GLY A 170 -12.48 5.50 -6.37
C GLY A 170 -11.73 6.76 -5.94
N TYR A 171 -12.23 7.47 -4.92
CA TYR A 171 -11.60 8.70 -4.44
C TYR A 171 -10.18 8.48 -3.94
N VAL A 172 -9.92 7.38 -3.21
CA VAL A 172 -8.56 7.11 -2.71
C VAL A 172 -7.62 6.68 -3.83
N VAL A 173 -8.08 5.91 -4.81
CA VAL A 173 -7.27 5.58 -5.99
C VAL A 173 -6.90 6.85 -6.75
N LEU A 174 -7.85 7.77 -6.96
CA LEU A 174 -7.58 9.04 -7.62
C LEU A 174 -6.61 9.92 -6.82
N ALA A 175 -6.84 10.09 -5.52
CA ALA A 175 -5.95 10.87 -4.67
C ALA A 175 -4.53 10.29 -4.65
N SER A 176 -4.43 8.96 -4.55
CA SER A 176 -3.15 8.26 -4.54
C SER A 176 -2.41 8.38 -5.87
N SER A 177 -3.11 8.29 -7.00
CA SER A 177 -2.51 8.43 -8.33
C SER A 177 -2.04 9.86 -8.60
N VAL A 178 -2.77 10.88 -8.14
CA VAL A 178 -2.36 12.28 -8.22
C VAL A 178 -1.11 12.54 -7.37
N ILE A 179 -1.08 12.08 -6.12
CA ILE A 179 0.09 12.25 -5.24
C ILE A 179 1.29 11.50 -5.81
N ALA A 180 1.11 10.26 -6.28
CA ALA A 180 2.17 9.50 -6.94
C ALA A 180 2.70 10.21 -8.19
N PHE A 181 1.81 10.74 -9.04
CA PHE A 181 2.18 11.51 -10.22
C PHE A 181 3.05 12.71 -9.85
N LEU A 182 2.61 13.52 -8.89
CA LEU A 182 3.35 14.71 -8.44
C LEU A 182 4.71 14.32 -7.83
N ALA A 183 4.74 13.26 -7.02
CA ALA A 183 5.96 12.77 -6.39
C ALA A 183 6.97 12.24 -7.42
N ILE A 184 6.52 11.53 -8.45
CA ILE A 184 7.40 11.02 -9.52
C ILE A 184 7.91 12.17 -10.40
N CYS A 185 7.04 13.12 -10.76
CA CYS A 185 7.44 14.32 -11.50
C CYS A 185 8.50 15.12 -10.71
N TYR A 186 8.27 15.34 -9.42
CA TYR A 186 9.23 16.03 -8.55
C TYR A 186 10.55 15.25 -8.40
N GLY A 187 10.48 13.95 -8.10
CA GLY A 187 11.65 13.08 -7.93
C GLY A 187 12.51 13.00 -9.18
N SER A 188 11.89 12.78 -10.33
CA SER A 188 12.57 12.73 -11.63
C SER A 188 13.18 14.07 -12.06
N TRP A 189 12.54 15.20 -11.72
CA TRP A 189 13.12 16.52 -11.91
C TRP A 189 14.36 16.71 -11.02
N LYS A 190 14.26 16.34 -9.74
CA LYS A 190 15.33 16.48 -8.76
C LYS A 190 16.54 15.61 -9.12
N ARG A 191 16.38 14.35 -9.50
CA ARG A 191 17.51 13.43 -9.62
C ARG A 191 18.19 13.41 -10.99
N THR A 192 17.50 13.83 -12.05
CA THR A 192 17.89 13.85 -13.49
C THR A 192 18.52 12.55 -14.04
N TYR A 193 19.61 12.01 -13.48
CA TYR A 193 20.24 10.71 -13.79
C TYR A 193 20.80 9.96 -12.56
N ALA A 194 20.16 10.06 -11.40
CA ALA A 194 20.50 9.27 -10.21
C ALA A 194 19.41 8.22 -9.88
N THR A 195 19.68 7.41 -8.86
CA THR A 195 18.82 6.35 -8.31
C THR A 195 17.36 6.83 -8.16
N PRO A 196 16.38 6.15 -8.79
CA PRO A 196 14.97 6.56 -8.78
C PRO A 196 14.28 6.15 -7.49
N VAL A 197 14.60 6.84 -6.40
CA VAL A 197 14.05 6.55 -5.06
C VAL A 197 12.53 6.61 -5.00
N GLU A 198 11.90 7.43 -5.85
CA GLU A 198 10.46 7.47 -5.97
C GLU A 198 9.87 6.14 -6.45
N LEU A 199 10.53 5.49 -7.42
CA LEU A 199 10.11 4.20 -7.95
C LEU A 199 10.41 3.08 -6.95
N GLY A 200 11.53 3.18 -6.24
CA GLY A 200 11.85 2.25 -5.16
C GLY A 200 10.82 2.28 -4.04
N ALA A 201 10.43 3.47 -3.56
CA ALA A 201 9.42 3.60 -2.50
C ALA A 201 8.05 3.03 -2.94
N LEU A 202 7.61 3.32 -4.17
CA LEU A 202 6.37 2.76 -4.71
C LEU A 202 6.45 1.23 -4.87
N LEU A 203 7.60 0.70 -5.30
CA LEU A 203 7.82 -0.74 -5.43
C LEU A 203 7.79 -1.46 -4.07
N GLY A 204 8.40 -0.87 -3.04
CA GLY A 204 8.34 -1.40 -1.67
C GLY A 204 6.91 -1.38 -1.11
N GLY A 205 6.16 -0.29 -1.36
CA GLY A 205 4.74 -0.20 -0.99
C GLY A 205 3.86 -1.20 -1.72
N ALA A 206 4.08 -1.39 -3.03
CA ALA A 206 3.37 -2.39 -3.83
C ALA A 206 3.65 -3.82 -3.33
N GLY A 207 4.90 -4.12 -2.96
CA GLY A 207 5.27 -5.40 -2.36
C GLY A 207 4.52 -5.66 -1.05
N ARG A 208 4.51 -4.69 -0.13
CA ARG A 208 3.73 -4.78 1.11
C ARG A 208 2.23 -4.95 0.84
N PHE A 209 1.68 -4.17 -0.08
CA PHE A 209 0.26 -4.24 -0.47
C PHE A 209 -0.11 -5.63 -1.00
N LEU A 210 0.70 -6.23 -1.87
CA LEU A 210 0.43 -7.55 -2.42
C LEU A 210 0.32 -8.62 -1.33
N SER A 211 1.18 -8.56 -0.31
CA SER A 211 1.15 -9.48 0.82
C SER A 211 -0.14 -9.37 1.62
N HIS A 212 -0.51 -8.13 2.00
CA HIS A 212 -1.74 -7.86 2.75
C HIS A 212 -3.00 -8.14 1.93
N PHE A 213 -2.99 -7.89 0.62
CA PHE A 213 -4.08 -8.25 -0.28
C PHE A 213 -4.30 -9.77 -0.34
N LEU A 214 -3.23 -10.56 -0.47
CA LEU A 214 -3.33 -12.02 -0.45
C LEU A 214 -3.80 -12.52 0.92
N SER A 215 -3.27 -11.96 2.01
CA SER A 215 -3.75 -12.27 3.36
C SER A 215 -5.24 -11.96 3.53
N GLY A 216 -5.65 -10.76 3.13
CA GLY A 216 -7.01 -10.28 3.20
C GLY A 216 -7.99 -11.18 2.44
N TYR A 217 -7.60 -11.60 1.24
CA TYR A 217 -8.43 -12.49 0.43
C TYR A 217 -8.52 -13.91 1.02
N VAL A 218 -7.44 -14.47 1.55
CA VAL A 218 -7.48 -15.86 2.04
C VAL A 218 -8.12 -15.95 3.43
N PHE A 219 -7.87 -14.98 4.32
CA PHE A 219 -8.19 -15.11 5.74
C PHE A 219 -9.22 -14.10 6.26
N PHE A 220 -9.43 -12.99 5.58
CA PHE A 220 -10.33 -11.92 6.03
C PHE A 220 -11.57 -11.74 5.15
N SER A 221 -11.78 -12.63 4.19
CA SER A 221 -12.97 -12.65 3.33
C SER A 221 -14.28 -12.76 4.10
N GLN A 222 -14.26 -13.34 5.30
CA GLN A 222 -15.42 -13.40 6.20
C GLN A 222 -15.86 -12.03 6.74
N TYR A 223 -15.00 -11.01 6.69
CA TYR A 223 -15.34 -9.64 7.05
C TYR A 223 -15.88 -8.84 5.87
N ALA A 224 -15.90 -9.43 4.67
CA ALA A 224 -16.59 -8.82 3.55
C ALA A 224 -18.07 -8.70 3.94
N PRO A 225 -18.70 -7.52 3.73
CA PRO A 225 -20.13 -7.39 3.88
C PRO A 225 -20.86 -8.48 3.10
N GLU A 226 -21.96 -8.99 3.64
CA GLU A 226 -22.74 -10.05 2.97
C GLU A 226 -23.03 -9.68 1.52
N GLY A 227 -22.78 -10.65 0.63
CA GLY A 227 -22.89 -10.51 -0.82
C GLY A 227 -21.66 -9.96 -1.55
N MET A 228 -20.75 -9.25 -0.87
CA MET A 228 -19.60 -8.61 -1.53
C MET A 228 -18.54 -9.63 -1.99
N ASN A 229 -18.07 -9.51 -3.25
CA ASN A 229 -16.98 -10.36 -3.75
C ASN A 229 -15.71 -10.21 -2.88
N PRO A 230 -15.16 -11.32 -2.34
CA PRO A 230 -14.05 -11.25 -1.38
C PRO A 230 -12.75 -10.64 -1.92
N TRP A 231 -12.42 -10.85 -3.20
CA TRP A 231 -11.21 -10.25 -3.79
C TRP A 231 -11.31 -8.74 -3.89
N VAL A 232 -12.50 -8.21 -4.23
CA VAL A 232 -12.75 -6.76 -4.31
C VAL A 232 -12.67 -6.14 -2.94
N TYR A 233 -13.25 -6.80 -1.93
CA TYR A 233 -13.16 -6.38 -0.54
C TYR A 233 -11.71 -6.25 -0.09
N SER A 234 -10.92 -7.32 -0.25
CA SER A 234 -9.51 -7.33 0.13
C SER A 234 -8.70 -6.26 -0.62
N LEU A 235 -8.93 -6.08 -1.92
CA LEU A 235 -8.21 -5.10 -2.73
C LEU A 235 -8.43 -3.68 -2.21
N VAL A 236 -9.69 -3.29 -2.00
CA VAL A 236 -10.05 -1.93 -1.59
C VAL A 236 -9.53 -1.65 -0.18
N VAL A 237 -9.79 -2.55 0.78
CA VAL A 237 -9.37 -2.36 2.18
C VAL A 237 -7.86 -2.23 2.30
N ASN A 238 -7.10 -3.15 1.69
CA ASN A 238 -5.64 -3.12 1.81
C ASN A 238 -5.00 -1.95 1.04
N PHE A 239 -5.63 -1.50 -0.04
CA PHE A 239 -5.14 -0.33 -0.77
C PHE A 239 -5.30 0.93 0.07
N LEU A 240 -6.47 1.08 0.73
CA LEU A 240 -6.76 2.17 1.66
C LEU A 240 -5.78 2.22 2.84
N VAL A 241 -5.29 1.07 3.30
CA VAL A 241 -4.34 0.99 4.42
C VAL A 241 -2.90 1.28 3.97
N VAL A 242 -2.45 0.68 2.87
CA VAL A 242 -1.03 0.70 2.46
C VAL A 242 -0.67 1.95 1.65
N ALA A 243 -1.56 2.43 0.79
CA ALA A 243 -1.26 3.56 -0.09
C ALA A 243 -0.94 4.86 0.67
N PRO A 244 -1.72 5.29 1.68
CA PRO A 244 -1.42 6.52 2.41
C PRO A 244 -0.06 6.48 3.12
N SER A 245 0.25 5.36 3.79
CA SER A 245 1.54 5.16 4.47
C SER A 245 2.72 5.19 3.48
N THR A 246 2.55 4.56 2.32
CA THR A 246 3.56 4.54 1.25
C THR A 246 3.81 5.95 0.70
N LEU A 247 2.75 6.70 0.41
CA LEU A 247 2.84 8.03 -0.16
C LEU A 247 3.42 9.04 0.83
N LEU A 248 3.04 8.93 2.11
CA LEU A 248 3.61 9.75 3.18
C LEU A 248 5.12 9.50 3.31
N ALA A 249 5.54 8.23 3.33
CA ALA A 249 6.96 7.88 3.37
C ALA A 249 7.70 8.37 2.11
N LEU A 250 7.09 8.24 0.92
CA LEU A 250 7.64 8.72 -0.34
C LEU A 250 7.92 10.23 -0.33
N VAL A 251 6.97 11.04 0.13
CA VAL A 251 7.15 12.50 0.23
C VAL A 251 8.35 12.82 1.13
N ILE A 252 8.48 12.16 2.27
CA ILE A 252 9.59 12.39 3.20
C ILE A 252 10.92 11.93 2.59
N ILE A 253 10.97 10.76 1.95
CA ILE A 253 12.16 10.27 1.24
C ILE A 253 12.63 11.28 0.19
N LEU A 254 11.72 11.84 -0.59
CA LEU A 254 12.05 12.84 -1.61
C LEU A 254 12.68 14.11 -1.03
N ILE A 255 12.37 14.45 0.21
CA ILE A 255 12.98 15.58 0.94
C ILE A 255 14.37 15.17 1.46
N ILE A 256 14.46 14.06 2.20
CA ILE A 256 15.65 13.70 3.00
C ILE A 256 16.73 12.92 2.22
N TRP A 257 16.40 12.32 1.08
CA TRP A 257 17.32 11.42 0.37
C TRP A 257 18.63 12.07 -0.03
N ARG A 258 18.57 13.27 -0.62
CA ARG A 258 19.79 13.99 -1.05
C ARG A 258 20.74 14.30 0.11
N PRO A 259 20.29 14.87 1.24
CA PRO A 259 21.11 15.02 2.43
C PRO A 259 21.73 13.69 2.90
N LEU A 260 20.93 12.61 2.94
CA LEU A 260 21.40 11.30 3.38
C LEU A 260 22.47 10.70 2.46
N GLU A 261 22.29 10.81 1.15
CA GLU A 261 23.24 10.34 0.13
C GLU A 261 24.58 11.08 0.24
N LYS A 262 24.54 12.41 0.40
CA LYS A 262 25.76 13.21 0.62
C LYS A 262 26.49 12.78 1.89
N ALA A 263 25.78 12.65 3.00
CA ALA A 263 26.38 12.22 4.27
C ALA A 263 26.94 10.78 4.21
N ALA A 264 26.36 9.91 3.38
CA ALA A 264 26.86 8.57 3.16
C ALA A 264 28.22 8.57 2.43
N ASN A 265 28.33 9.37 1.37
CA ASN A 265 29.49 9.43 0.49
C ASN A 265 30.68 10.16 1.12
N VAL A 266 30.45 11.16 1.99
CA VAL A 266 31.52 11.85 2.74
C VAL A 266 32.29 10.89 3.66
N ASN A 267 31.68 9.79 4.08
CA ASN A 267 32.28 8.81 4.99
C ASN A 267 32.80 7.55 4.27
N SER A 268 32.95 7.58 2.94
CA SER A 268 33.48 6.46 2.14
C SER A 268 34.82 6.74 1.46
N ASP A 269 35.34 7.97 1.62
CA ASP A 269 36.69 8.39 1.22
C ASP A 269 37.62 8.39 2.43
#